data_AF-A0A6J4T6D3-F1
#
_entry.id   AF-A0A6J4T6D3-F1
#
_cell.length_a   1.000
_cell.length_b   1.000
_cell.length_c   1.000
_cell.angle_alpha   90.00
_cell.angle_beta   90.00
_cell.angle_gamma   90.00
#
_symmetry.space_group_name_H-M   'P 1'
#
loop_
_entity.id
_entity.type
_entity.pdbx_description
1 polymer ?
#
loop_
_entity_poly.entity_id
_entity_poly.type
_entity_poly.pdbx_seq_one_letter_code
_entity_poly.pdbx_strand_id
1 'polypeptide(L)'
;RTRLTRSRFVENDLQDTSAPVIRLEPLSVEDIYQILQRLIVVHAAHYNYKNTLKKGDLQEFINEVANRLGAEEFLTPREVVRDFITILNLNQQNPKVSFSQLLNGANFKPTPPGKNHDSDEDSKFAEFTL
;
A
#
# COMPACT_ATOMS: atom_id res chain seq x y z
N ARG A 1 34.75 -4.11 1.88
CA ARG A 1 33.33 -4.56 1.73
C ARG A 1 32.47 -4.25 2.97
N THR A 2 32.94 -3.41 3.90
CA THR A 2 32.36 -3.25 5.26
C THR A 2 31.51 -1.99 5.45
N ARG A 3 31.53 -1.05 4.49
CA ARG A 3 30.84 0.26 4.63
C ARG A 3 29.31 0.21 4.51
N LEU A 4 28.74 -0.93 4.08
CA LEU A 4 27.29 -1.13 3.91
C LEU A 4 26.66 -1.91 5.06
N THR A 5 27.46 -2.31 6.04
CA THR A 5 27.00 -3.10 7.18
C THR A 5 26.50 -2.16 8.28
N ARG A 6 25.37 -2.51 8.90
CA ARG A 6 24.85 -1.76 10.06
C ARG A 6 25.94 -1.72 11.14
N SER A 7 26.15 -0.55 11.73
CA SER A 7 27.09 -0.41 12.85
C SER A 7 26.65 -1.31 13.99
N ARG A 8 27.61 -2.02 14.61
CA ARG A 8 27.35 -2.92 15.74
C ARG A 8 26.83 -2.19 16.99
N PHE A 9 26.96 -0.86 17.03
CA PHE A 9 26.54 -0.01 18.13
C PHE A 9 25.09 0.49 17.98
N VAL A 10 24.46 0.21 16.84
CA VAL A 10 23.06 0.57 16.58
C VAL A 10 22.19 -0.58 17.09
N GLU A 11 21.96 -0.60 18.40
CA GLU A 11 20.96 -1.44 19.08
C GLU A 11 19.63 -0.68 19.22
N ASN A 12 18.55 -1.43 19.48
CA ASN A 12 17.14 -1.00 19.47
C ASN A 12 16.87 0.46 19.89
N ASP A 13 15.97 1.11 19.15
CA ASP A 13 15.50 2.51 19.26
C ASP A 13 16.55 3.60 18.95
N LEU A 14 17.82 3.24 18.72
CA LEU A 14 18.84 4.15 18.20
C LEU A 14 18.96 4.01 16.68
N GLN A 15 18.84 5.13 15.96
CA GLN A 15 19.00 5.19 14.51
C GLN A 15 20.13 6.16 14.14
N ASP A 16 21.17 5.65 13.46
CA ASP A 16 22.23 6.48 12.89
C ASP A 16 21.78 7.00 11.51
N THR A 17 21.18 8.19 11.50
CA THR A 17 20.71 8.87 10.27
C THR A 17 21.85 9.49 9.45
N SER A 18 23.06 9.54 9.99
CA SER A 18 24.27 10.02 9.29
C SER A 18 25.06 8.89 8.63
N ALA A 19 24.63 7.63 8.83
CA ALA A 19 25.24 6.48 8.18
C ALA A 19 25.05 6.51 6.65
N PRO A 20 25.97 5.91 5.88
CA PRO A 20 25.83 5.82 4.42
C PRO A 20 24.60 5.02 3.94
N VAL A 21 24.00 4.22 4.82
CA VAL A 21 22.83 3.37 4.53
C VAL A 21 21.83 3.48 5.68
N ILE A 22 20.62 3.93 5.38
CA ILE A 22 19.48 3.95 6.30
C ILE A 22 18.61 2.74 5.98
N ARG A 23 18.39 1.87 6.97
CA ARG A 23 17.46 0.73 6.85
C ARG A 23 16.09 1.16 7.31
N LEU A 24 15.08 0.98 6.47
CA LEU A 24 13.69 1.23 6.81
C LEU A 24 13.09 -0.05 7.39
N GLU A 25 12.27 0.13 8.42
CA GLU A 25 11.45 -0.94 8.95
C GLU A 25 10.26 -1.16 8.02
N PRO A 26 9.81 -2.42 7.83
CA PRO A 26 8.60 -2.69 7.10
C PRO A 26 7.40 -2.09 7.84
N LEU A 27 6.40 -1.63 7.08
CA LEU A 27 5.16 -1.11 7.66
C LEU A 27 4.39 -2.23 8.38
N SER A 28 3.92 -1.93 9.58
CA SER A 28 3.01 -2.80 10.32
C SER A 28 1.59 -2.76 9.75
N VAL A 29 0.75 -3.72 10.13
CA VAL A 29 -0.68 -3.72 9.79
C VAL A 29 -1.38 -2.48 10.36
N GLU A 30 -0.97 -2.06 11.56
CA GLU A 30 -1.43 -0.84 12.22
C GLU A 30 -1.06 0.40 11.42
N ASP A 31 0.16 0.48 10.88
CA ASP A 31 0.57 1.61 10.05
C ASP A 31 -0.24 1.67 8.75
N ILE A 32 -0.46 0.52 8.11
CA ILE A 32 -1.32 0.42 6.92
C ILE A 32 -2.73 0.92 7.26
N TYR A 33 -3.30 0.48 8.37
CA TYR A 33 -4.62 0.94 8.82
C TYR A 33 -4.68 2.47 8.98
N GLN A 34 -3.67 3.08 9.60
CA GLN A 34 -3.58 4.54 9.75
C GLN A 34 -3.47 5.25 8.39
N ILE A 35 -2.70 4.69 7.45
CA ILE A 35 -2.61 5.20 6.09
C ILE A 35 -3.98 5.19 5.41
N LEU A 36 -4.73 4.07 5.49
CA LEU A 36 -6.06 3.97 4.89
C LEU A 36 -7.04 5.00 5.48
N GLN A 37 -7.02 5.21 6.79
CA GLN A 37 -7.85 6.24 7.44
C GLN A 37 -7.55 7.64 6.88
N ARG A 38 -6.27 7.99 6.75
CA ARG A 38 -5.85 9.28 6.19
C ARG A 38 -6.25 9.41 4.72
N LEU A 39 -6.13 8.33 3.95
CA LEU A 39 -6.54 8.32 2.55
C LEU A 39 -8.03 8.63 2.37
N ILE A 40 -8.90 8.07 3.23
CA ILE A 40 -10.34 8.39 3.19
C ILE A 40 -10.57 9.89 3.41
N VAL A 41 -9.88 10.49 4.38
CA VAL A 41 -10.01 11.93 4.68
C VAL A 41 -9.57 12.78 3.49
N VAL A 42 -8.41 12.47 2.91
CA VAL A 42 -7.87 13.18 1.74
C VAL A 42 -8.80 13.03 0.53
N HIS A 43 -9.26 11.81 0.27
CA HIS A 43 -10.15 11.49 -0.85
C HIS A 43 -11.52 12.19 -0.71
N ALA A 44 -12.11 12.13 0.49
CA ALA A 44 -13.38 12.81 0.80
C ALA A 44 -13.26 14.33 0.68
N ALA A 45 -12.15 14.92 1.13
CA ALA A 45 -11.88 16.34 0.98
C ALA A 45 -11.69 16.73 -0.50
N HIS A 46 -10.98 15.92 -1.28
CA HIS A 46 -10.73 16.19 -2.70
C HIS A 46 -12.02 16.17 -3.54
N TYR A 47 -12.88 15.19 -3.31
CA TYR A 47 -14.14 15.02 -4.04
C TYR A 47 -15.37 15.63 -3.36
N ASN A 48 -15.16 16.31 -2.22
CA ASN A 48 -16.17 17.04 -1.47
C ASN A 48 -17.42 16.22 -1.09
N TYR A 49 -17.23 14.97 -0.65
CA TYR A 49 -18.30 14.10 -0.15
C TYR A 49 -18.10 13.73 1.33
N LYS A 50 -19.17 13.29 1.99
CA LYS A 50 -19.08 12.81 3.38
C LYS A 50 -18.68 11.34 3.39
N ASN A 51 -17.60 11.02 4.11
CA ASN A 51 -17.21 9.63 4.32
C ASN A 51 -18.32 8.83 5.02
N THR A 52 -18.65 7.66 4.48
CA THR A 52 -19.61 6.70 5.04
C THR A 52 -18.95 5.43 5.59
N LEU A 53 -17.64 5.24 5.33
CA LEU A 53 -16.88 4.07 5.76
C LEU A 53 -16.62 4.10 7.26
N LYS A 54 -16.78 2.93 7.87
CA LYS A 54 -16.57 2.66 9.30
C LYS A 54 -15.30 1.84 9.50
N LYS A 55 -14.85 1.77 10.75
CA LYS A 55 -13.69 0.95 11.15
C LYS A 55 -13.78 -0.50 10.65
N GLY A 56 -14.97 -1.11 10.69
CA GLY A 56 -15.19 -2.48 10.22
C GLY A 56 -14.87 -2.67 8.74
N ASP A 57 -15.20 -1.69 7.89
CA ASP A 57 -14.95 -1.76 6.45
C ASP A 57 -13.44 -1.78 6.12
N LEU A 58 -12.65 -1.00 6.88
CA LEU A 58 -11.18 -0.98 6.72
C LEU A 58 -10.55 -2.30 7.18
N GLN A 59 -11.05 -2.88 8.27
CA GLN A 59 -10.58 -4.18 8.75
C GLN A 59 -10.94 -5.30 7.77
N GLU A 60 -12.16 -5.27 7.22
CA GLU A 60 -12.59 -6.20 6.17
C GLU A 60 -11.67 -6.10 4.95
N PHE A 61 -11.36 -4.89 4.50
CA PHE A 61 -10.44 -4.66 3.39
C PHE A 61 -9.05 -5.23 3.65
N ILE A 62 -8.43 -4.92 4.79
CA ILE A 62 -7.09 -5.42 5.12
C ILE A 62 -7.07 -6.96 5.15
N ASN A 63 -8.08 -7.57 5.76
CA ASN A 63 -8.20 -9.03 5.83
C ASN A 63 -8.35 -9.66 4.44
N GLU A 64 -9.17 -9.07 3.57
CA GLU A 64 -9.35 -9.56 2.20
C GLU A 64 -8.08 -9.45 1.37
N VAL A 65 -7.34 -8.35 1.50
CA VAL A 65 -6.07 -8.17 0.79
C VAL A 65 -5.02 -9.16 1.32
N ALA A 66 -4.95 -9.38 2.63
CA ALA A 66 -4.06 -10.37 3.25
C ALA A 66 -4.40 -11.81 2.81
N ASN A 67 -5.68 -12.17 2.79
CA ASN A 67 -6.14 -13.50 2.38
C ASN A 67 -5.83 -13.81 0.92
N ARG A 68 -5.95 -12.82 0.03
CA ARG A 68 -5.81 -13.02 -1.43
C ARG A 68 -4.37 -12.96 -1.93
N LEU A 69 -3.49 -12.20 -1.27
CA LEU A 69 -2.08 -12.07 -1.66
C LEU A 69 -1.18 -13.18 -1.05
N GLY A 70 -1.68 -13.94 -0.07
CA GLY A 70 -0.90 -14.95 0.64
C GLY A 70 -0.15 -14.35 1.83
N ALA A 71 -0.19 -15.04 2.96
CA ALA A 71 -0.20 -14.45 4.29
C ALA A 71 1.04 -13.66 4.76
N GLU A 72 2.20 -13.66 4.11
CA GLU A 72 3.37 -12.92 4.67
C GLU A 72 4.31 -12.23 3.68
N GLU A 73 4.28 -12.51 2.37
CA GLU A 73 5.30 -11.98 1.45
C GLU A 73 4.86 -10.83 0.54
N PHE A 74 3.56 -10.52 0.45
CA PHE A 74 3.05 -9.79 -0.72
C PHE A 74 2.08 -8.64 -0.45
N LEU A 75 1.97 -8.16 0.78
CA LEU A 75 1.35 -6.85 1.06
C LEU A 75 2.37 -5.74 0.80
N THR A 76 2.63 -5.39 -0.46
CA THR A 76 3.40 -4.18 -0.71
C THR A 76 2.52 -2.96 -0.41
N PRO A 77 2.95 -2.01 0.44
CA PRO A 77 2.14 -0.85 0.80
C PRO A 77 1.58 -0.09 -0.40
N ARG A 78 2.35 -0.05 -1.49
CA ARG A 78 1.97 0.57 -2.75
C ARG A 78 0.72 -0.06 -3.38
N GLU A 79 0.62 -1.38 -3.39
CA GLU A 79 -0.53 -2.09 -3.97
C GLU A 79 -1.77 -1.96 -3.11
N VAL A 80 -1.61 -2.07 -1.79
CA VAL A 80 -2.70 -1.84 -0.83
C VAL A 80 -3.34 -0.47 -1.03
N VAL A 81 -2.51 0.58 -1.14
CA VAL A 81 -2.98 1.95 -1.37
C VAL A 81 -3.69 2.10 -2.72
N ARG A 82 -3.12 1.54 -3.79
CA ARG A 82 -3.70 1.59 -5.15
C ARG A 82 -5.08 0.93 -5.19
N ASP A 83 -5.18 -0.29 -4.68
CA ASP A 83 -6.43 -1.05 -4.69
C ASP A 83 -7.48 -0.36 -3.83
N PHE A 84 -7.08 0.20 -2.69
CA PHE A 84 -7.97 0.95 -1.83
C PHE A 84 -8.54 2.21 -2.51
N ILE A 85 -7.69 3.03 -3.14
CA ILE A 85 -8.13 4.21 -3.91
C ILE A 85 -9.09 3.79 -5.03
N THR A 86 -8.83 2.66 -5.69
CA THR A 86 -9.70 2.13 -6.74
C THR A 86 -11.10 1.82 -6.21
N ILE A 87 -11.20 1.16 -5.04
CA ILE A 87 -12.50 0.92 -4.40
C ILE A 87 -13.17 2.24 -3.98
N LEU A 88 -12.43 3.19 -3.42
CA LEU A 88 -12.98 4.50 -3.04
C LEU A 88 -13.59 5.23 -4.24
N ASN A 89 -12.88 5.25 -5.38
CA ASN A 89 -13.36 5.83 -6.62
C ASN A 89 -14.66 5.14 -7.09
N LEU A 90 -14.68 3.81 -7.12
CA LEU A 90 -15.85 3.04 -7.54
C LEU A 90 -17.05 3.28 -6.63
N ASN A 91 -16.84 3.30 -5.31
CA ASN A 91 -17.89 3.55 -4.33
C ASN A 91 -18.46 4.98 -4.45
N GLN A 92 -17.58 5.97 -4.62
CA GLN A 92 -17.97 7.36 -4.82
C GLN A 92 -18.77 7.56 -6.12
N GLN A 93 -18.34 6.95 -7.22
CA GLN A 93 -19.02 7.04 -8.52
C GLN A 93 -20.35 6.27 -8.54
N ASN A 94 -20.50 5.26 -7.68
CA ASN A 94 -21.68 4.39 -7.65
C ASN A 94 -22.30 4.35 -6.23
N PRO A 95 -23.01 5.40 -5.80
CA PRO A 95 -23.55 5.49 -4.43
C PRO A 95 -24.53 4.39 -4.02
N LYS A 96 -25.06 3.64 -4.98
CA LYS A 96 -25.98 2.51 -4.75
C LYS A 96 -25.27 1.20 -4.40
N VAL A 97 -23.97 1.13 -4.65
CA VAL A 97 -23.16 -0.07 -4.41
C VAL A 97 -22.46 0.09 -3.07
N SER A 98 -22.59 -0.92 -2.19
CA SER A 98 -21.92 -0.86 -0.89
C SER A 98 -20.44 -1.21 -1.00
N PHE A 99 -19.64 -0.73 -0.04
CA PHE A 99 -18.20 -1.04 0.02
C PHE A 99 -17.95 -2.56 0.09
N SER A 100 -18.65 -3.27 0.98
CA SER A 100 -18.51 -4.73 1.10
C SER A 100 -18.95 -5.47 -0.18
N GLN A 101 -19.89 -4.94 -0.97
CA GLN A 101 -20.23 -5.53 -2.28
C GLN A 101 -19.08 -5.42 -3.29
N LEU A 102 -18.35 -4.31 -3.30
CA LEU A 102 -17.19 -4.13 -4.17
C LEU A 102 -16.04 -5.06 -3.74
N LEU A 103 -15.82 -5.18 -2.43
CA LEU A 103 -14.75 -5.98 -1.86
C LEU A 103 -14.96 -7.49 -2.06
N ASN A 104 -16.17 -7.97 -1.80
CA ASN A 104 -16.54 -9.38 -1.93
C ASN A 104 -16.96 -9.77 -3.36
N GLY A 105 -17.03 -8.80 -4.28
CA GLY A 105 -17.37 -9.06 -5.67
C GLY A 105 -16.25 -9.79 -6.41
N ALA A 106 -16.63 -10.64 -7.37
CA ALA A 106 -15.69 -11.41 -8.22
C ALA A 106 -14.73 -10.52 -9.04
N ASN A 107 -15.02 -9.23 -9.16
CA ASN A 107 -14.24 -8.25 -9.91
C ASN A 107 -13.10 -7.62 -9.11
N PHE A 108 -13.12 -7.69 -7.78
CA PHE A 108 -11.98 -7.23 -7.00
C PHE A 108 -10.88 -8.29 -7.04
N LYS A 109 -9.75 -7.97 -7.66
CA LYS A 109 -8.56 -8.82 -7.65
C LYS A 109 -7.40 -7.93 -7.21
N PRO A 110 -6.86 -8.13 -6.00
CA PRO A 110 -5.74 -7.33 -5.54
C PRO A 110 -4.60 -7.37 -6.55
N THR A 111 -3.93 -6.24 -6.73
CA THR A 111 -2.82 -6.17 -7.66
C THR A 111 -1.64 -6.95 -7.09
N PRO A 112 -1.09 -7.95 -7.80
CA PRO A 112 0.04 -8.71 -7.30
C PRO A 112 1.35 -7.89 -7.34
N PRO A 113 2.29 -8.18 -6.42
CA PRO A 113 3.61 -7.56 -6.35
C PRO A 113 4.34 -7.54 -7.67
N GLY A 114 4.84 -6.37 -8.03
CA GLY A 114 5.74 -6.20 -9.18
C GLY A 114 5.04 -6.04 -10.53
N LYS A 115 3.70 -6.09 -10.58
CA LYS A 115 2.94 -5.74 -11.79
C LYS A 115 2.77 -4.21 -11.85
N ASN A 116 3.80 -3.52 -12.36
CA ASN A 116 3.66 -2.11 -12.74
C ASN A 116 2.78 -2.07 -14.00
N HIS A 117 1.69 -1.29 -14.01
CA HIS A 117 0.93 -1.05 -15.24
C HIS A 117 1.71 -0.16 -16.23
N ASP A 118 2.77 0.51 -15.74
CA ASP A 118 3.74 1.27 -16.54
C ASP A 118 4.85 0.38 -17.12
N SER A 119 4.73 -0.95 -17.09
CA SER A 119 5.54 -1.80 -17.95
C SER A 119 4.93 -1.83 -19.35
N ASP A 120 4.80 -0.66 -19.96
CA ASP A 120 4.88 -0.61 -21.40
C ASP A 120 6.25 -1.19 -21.78
N GLU A 121 6.17 -2.17 -22.66
CA GLU A 121 7.27 -2.74 -23.41
C GLU A 121 8.20 -1.62 -23.90
N ASP A 122 9.52 -1.82 -23.82
CA ASP A 122 10.61 -0.90 -24.24
C ASP A 122 11.31 -0.01 -23.19
N SER A 123 11.45 -0.44 -21.92
CA SER A 123 12.64 -0.02 -21.16
C SER A 123 13.87 -0.79 -21.64
N LYS A 124 14.35 -0.44 -22.83
CA LYS A 124 15.75 -0.60 -23.22
C LYS A 124 16.56 0.23 -22.23
N PHE A 125 16.93 -0.38 -21.10
CA PHE A 125 17.92 0.21 -20.20
C PHE A 125 19.19 0.46 -21.03
N ALA A 126 19.58 1.72 -21.16
CA ALA A 126 20.85 2.07 -21.75
C ALA A 126 21.96 1.61 -20.78
N GLU A 127 22.75 0.63 -21.20
CA GLU A 127 24.01 0.32 -20.53
C GLU A 127 24.94 1.53 -20.68
N PHE A 128 25.32 2.15 -19.57
CA PHE A 128 26.38 3.14 -19.58
C PHE A 128 27.71 2.39 -19.60
N THR A 129 28.38 2.41 -20.75
CA THR A 129 29.77 1.98 -20.85
C THR A 129 30.67 3.09 -20.28
N LEU A 130 31.57 2.70 -19.38
CA LEU A 130 32.62 3.54 -18.78
C LEU A 130 33.71 3.92 -19.78
#